data_AF-A0A2G6H033-F1
#
_entry.id   AF-A0A2G6H033-F1
#
_cell.length_a   1.000
_cell.length_b   1.000
_cell.length_c   1.000
_cell.angle_alpha   90.00
_cell.angle_beta   90.00
_cell.angle_gamma   90.00
#
_symmetry.space_group_name_H-M   'P 1'
#
loop_
_entity.id
_entity.type
_entity.pdbx_description
1 polymer ?
#
loop_
_entity_poly.entity_id
_entity_poly.type
_entity_poly.pdbx_seq_one_letter_code
_entity_poly.pdbx_strand_id
1 'polypeptide(L)'
;MTGRAQLDKLIAFADREELPFDQSGWDRSGEQIALLFKAYLARDLYGPGYFFEVLNPSDEVFTQAVNILREPEAYERSLSGSNP
;
A
#
# COMPACT_ATOMS: atom_id res chain seq x y z
N MET A 1 15.94 10.98 -3.34
CA MET A 1 14.63 11.63 -3.61
C MET A 1 13.73 11.35 -2.42
N THR A 2 13.37 12.37 -1.64
CA THR A 2 12.44 12.24 -0.51
C THR A 2 11.00 12.13 -1.05
N GLY A 3 10.20 11.18 -0.53
CA GLY A 3 8.85 10.88 -1.06
C GLY A 3 7.91 12.10 -1.09
N ARG A 4 8.09 13.04 -0.17
CA ARG A 4 7.33 14.29 -0.07
C ARG A 4 7.41 15.14 -1.35
N ALA A 5 8.60 15.25 -1.96
CA ALA A 5 8.80 16.03 -3.17
C ALA A 5 8.08 15.47 -4.42
N GLN A 6 7.70 14.18 -4.42
CA GLN A 6 6.91 13.62 -5.53
C GLN A 6 5.41 13.83 -5.32
N LEU A 7 4.93 13.83 -4.07
CA LEU A 7 3.54 14.16 -3.75
C LEU A 7 3.23 15.63 -4.06
N ASP A 8 4.17 16.54 -3.79
CA ASP A 8 4.02 17.95 -4.17
C ASP A 8 3.86 18.10 -5.69
N LYS A 9 4.58 17.29 -6.49
CA LYS A 9 4.43 17.27 -7.95
C LYS A 9 3.09 16.67 -8.39
N LEU A 10 2.59 15.66 -7.68
CA LEU A 10 1.27 15.08 -7.93
C LEU A 10 0.16 16.13 -7.66
N ILE A 11 0.26 16.86 -6.56
CA ILE A 11 -0.67 17.96 -6.22
C ILE A 11 -0.59 19.05 -7.29
N ALA A 12 0.61 19.49 -7.66
CA ALA A 12 0.79 20.49 -8.70
C ALA A 12 0.30 20.01 -10.07
N PHE A 13 0.37 18.71 -10.35
CA PHE A 13 -0.21 18.12 -11.56
C PHE A 13 -1.74 18.17 -11.54
N ALA A 14 -2.37 17.74 -10.44
CA ALA A 14 -3.81 17.80 -10.28
C ALA A 14 -4.37 19.22 -10.44
N ASP A 15 -3.70 20.22 -9.85
CA ASP A 15 -4.08 21.63 -9.98
C ASP A 15 -4.08 22.12 -11.44
N ARG A 16 -3.11 21.67 -12.25
CA ARG A 16 -3.07 21.96 -13.70
C ARG A 16 -4.17 21.26 -14.50
N GLU A 17 -4.64 20.12 -14.01
CA GLU A 17 -5.76 19.35 -14.58
C GLU A 17 -7.12 19.80 -14.01
N GLU A 18 -7.19 21.03 -13.50
CA GLU A 18 -8.40 21.65 -12.94
C GLU A 18 -8.99 20.91 -11.72
N LEU A 19 -8.15 20.13 -11.02
CA LEU A 19 -8.47 19.51 -9.74
C LEU A 19 -7.71 20.23 -8.61
N PRO A 20 -8.28 21.31 -8.05
CA PRO A 20 -7.62 22.09 -7.01
C PRO A 20 -7.45 21.27 -5.73
N PHE A 21 -6.42 21.61 -4.96
CA PHE A 21 -6.09 20.92 -3.72
C PHE A 21 -7.18 21.11 -2.64
N ASP A 22 -7.71 20.00 -2.13
CA ASP A 22 -8.62 19.96 -0.99
C ASP A 22 -7.89 19.42 0.24
N GLN A 23 -7.60 20.31 1.19
CA GLN A 23 -6.94 19.95 2.44
C GLN A 23 -7.74 18.92 3.24
N SER A 24 -9.08 19.02 3.27
CA SER A 24 -9.92 18.12 4.07
C SER A 24 -9.93 16.69 3.50
N GLY A 25 -10.01 16.56 2.17
CA GLY A 25 -9.85 15.30 1.47
C GLY A 25 -8.43 14.74 1.60
N TRP A 26 -7.42 15.60 1.56
CA TRP A 26 -6.03 15.20 1.77
C TRP A 26 -5.78 14.69 3.19
N ASP A 27 -6.30 15.35 4.22
CA ASP A 27 -6.17 14.89 5.60
C ASP A 27 -6.86 13.55 5.83
N ARG A 28 -7.95 13.27 5.09
CA ARG A 28 -8.67 12.00 5.15
C ARG A 28 -7.97 10.86 4.41
N SER A 29 -7.37 11.14 3.25
CA SER A 29 -6.98 10.11 2.28
C SER A 29 -5.55 10.22 1.76
N GLY A 30 -4.78 11.21 2.22
CA GLY A 30 -3.44 11.53 1.70
C GLY A 30 -2.45 10.38 1.85
N GLU A 31 -2.52 9.62 2.94
CA GLU A 31 -1.69 8.42 3.13
C GLU A 31 -2.03 7.33 2.11
N GLN A 32 -3.32 7.09 1.86
CA GLN A 32 -3.76 6.12 0.86
C GLN A 32 -3.37 6.55 -0.56
N ILE A 33 -3.51 7.84 -0.88
CA ILE A 33 -3.07 8.41 -2.17
C ILE A 33 -1.56 8.21 -2.34
N ALA A 34 -0.77 8.48 -1.30
CA ALA A 34 0.68 8.30 -1.34
C ALA A 34 1.09 6.84 -1.53
N LEU A 35 0.40 5.90 -0.86
CA LEU A 35 0.61 4.47 -1.03
C LEU A 35 0.33 4.02 -2.47
N LEU A 36 -0.83 4.39 -3.02
CA LEU A 36 -1.22 4.04 -4.38
C LEU A 36 -0.29 4.67 -5.41
N PHE A 37 0.09 5.93 -5.23
CA PHE A 37 1.04 6.60 -6.11
C PHE A 37 2.39 5.86 -6.13
N LYS A 38 2.91 5.45 -4.96
CA LYS A 38 4.12 4.63 -4.86
C LYS A 38 3.94 3.27 -5.55
N ALA A 39 2.80 2.61 -5.39
CA ALA A 39 2.51 1.32 -6.00
C ALA A 39 2.46 1.42 -7.55
N TYR A 40 1.84 2.47 -8.09
CA TYR A 40 1.83 2.72 -9.54
C TYR A 40 3.24 3.02 -10.09
N LEU A 41 4.05 3.81 -9.38
CA LEU A 41 5.45 4.02 -9.79
C LEU A 41 6.25 2.71 -9.80
N ALA A 42 6.08 1.87 -8.77
CA ALA A 42 6.76 0.57 -8.70
C ALA A 42 6.34 -0.35 -9.86
N ARG A 43 5.03 -0.37 -10.16
CA ARG A 43 4.48 -1.10 -11.31
C ARG A 43 5.12 -0.68 -12.63
N ASP A 44 5.20 0.63 -12.85
CA ASP A 44 5.65 1.19 -14.13
C ASP A 44 7.18 1.04 -14.31
N LEU A 45 7.95 1.05 -13.21
CA LEU A 45 9.40 0.92 -13.24
C LEU A 45 9.90 -0.53 -13.26
N TYR A 46 9.22 -1.43 -12.55
CA TYR A 46 9.72 -2.79 -12.28
C TYR A 46 8.79 -3.90 -12.79
N GLY A 47 7.60 -3.55 -13.28
CA GLY A 47 6.63 -4.49 -13.84
C GLY A 47 5.42 -4.73 -12.93
N PRO A 48 4.39 -5.42 -13.45
CA PRO A 48 3.05 -5.46 -12.85
C PRO A 48 3.00 -6.02 -11.42
N GLY A 49 3.87 -6.98 -11.07
CA GLY A 49 3.90 -7.60 -9.74
C GLY A 49 4.28 -6.64 -8.61
N TYR A 50 5.11 -5.65 -8.89
CA TYR A 50 5.64 -4.71 -7.90
C TYR A 50 4.58 -3.75 -7.35
N PHE A 51 3.42 -3.63 -8.01
CA PHE A 51 2.28 -2.93 -7.44
C PHE A 51 1.85 -3.59 -6.11
N PHE A 52 1.70 -4.91 -6.12
CA PHE A 52 1.22 -5.69 -4.97
C PHE A 52 2.29 -5.81 -3.89
N GLU A 53 3.57 -5.85 -4.26
CA GLU A 53 4.67 -5.83 -3.28
C GLU A 53 4.65 -4.54 -2.44
N VAL A 54 4.24 -3.41 -3.02
CA VAL A 54 4.11 -2.14 -2.30
C VAL A 54 2.78 -2.05 -1.54
N LEU A 55 1.68 -2.51 -2.15
CA LEU A 55 0.33 -2.36 -1.58
C LEU A 55 0.06 -3.36 -0.45
N ASN A 56 0.37 -4.63 -0.65
CA ASN A 56 -0.06 -5.71 0.24
C ASN A 56 0.41 -5.57 1.70
N PRO A 57 1.60 -4.99 2.02
CA PRO A 57 1.99 -4.75 3.41
C PRO A 57 1.07 -3.79 4.17
N SER A 58 0.22 -3.00 3.51
CA SER A 58 -0.79 -2.19 4.19
C SER A 58 -2.03 -2.98 4.62
N ASP A 59 -2.18 -4.22 4.13
CA ASP A 59 -3.27 -5.11 4.49
C ASP A 59 -2.81 -6.05 5.60
N GLU A 60 -3.38 -5.86 6.79
CA GLU A 60 -3.08 -6.69 7.95
C GLU A 60 -3.46 -8.16 7.73
N VAL A 61 -4.57 -8.43 7.05
CA VAL A 61 -5.02 -9.79 6.75
C VAL A 61 -4.02 -10.48 5.83
N PHE A 62 -3.55 -9.78 4.80
CA PHE A 62 -2.49 -10.30 3.93
C PHE A 62 -1.22 -10.62 4.74
N THR A 63 -0.81 -9.69 5.62
CA THR A 63 0.39 -9.85 6.44
C THR A 63 0.26 -11.05 7.37
N GLN A 64 -0.89 -11.23 8.02
CA GLN A 64 -1.14 -12.40 8.88
C GLN A 64 -1.14 -13.71 8.09
N ALA A 65 -1.76 -13.74 6.90
CA ALA A 65 -1.73 -14.92 6.04
C ALA A 65 -0.29 -15.29 5.66
N VAL A 66 0.54 -14.31 5.28
CA VAL A 66 1.96 -14.53 4.98
C VAL A 66 2.72 -15.05 6.21
N ASN A 67 2.44 -14.54 7.41
CA ASN A 67 3.08 -15.01 8.64
C ASN A 67 2.74 -16.48 8.93
N ILE A 68 1.47 -16.86 8.83
CA ILE A 68 1.01 -18.25 8.99
C ILE A 68 1.71 -19.17 7.98
N LEU A 69 1.82 -18.76 6.72
CA LEU A 69 2.50 -19.55 5.68
C LEU A 69 4.02 -19.68 5.92
N ARG A 70 4.64 -18.71 6.61
CA ARG A 70 6.07 -18.73 6.96
C ARG A 70 6.37 -19.56 8.22
N GLU A 71 5.35 -19.90 9.01
CA GLU A 71 5.46 -20.69 10.24
C GLU A 71 4.70 -22.01 10.09
N PRO A 72 5.33 -23.09 9.56
CA PRO A 72 4.66 -24.37 9.31
C PRO A 72 3.94 -24.92 10.55
N GLU A 73 4.52 -24.75 11.73
CA GLU A 73 3.93 -25.20 13.01
C GLU A 73 2.69 -24.40 13.43
N ALA A 74 2.63 -23.10 13.09
CA ALA A 74 1.45 -22.26 13.36
C ALA A 74 0.30 -22.60 12.41
N TYR A 75 0.61 -22.90 11.15
CA TYR A 75 -0.36 -23.37 10.17
C TYR A 75 -1.01 -24.69 10.60
N GLU A 76 -0.21 -25.71 10.97
CA GLU A 76 -0.72 -27.00 11.44
C GLU A 76 -1.56 -26.88 12.73
N ARG A 77 -1.20 -25.98 13.66
CA ARG A 77 -2.04 -25.66 14.84
C ARG A 77 -3.39 -25.05 14.45
N SER A 78 -3.42 -24.15 13.46
CA SER A 78 -4.67 -23.53 12.99
C SER A 78 -5.62 -24.53 12.31
N LEU A 79 -5.06 -25.55 11.64
CA LEU A 79 -5.84 -26.59 10.95
C LEU A 79 -6.35 -27.69 11.88
N SER A 80 -5.64 -27.98 12.96
CA SER A 80 -5.96 -29.10 13.88
C SER A 80 -7.05 -28.77 14.90
N GLY A 81 -7.64 -27.56 14.88
CA GLY A 81 -8.74 -27.15 15.77
C GLY A 81 -8.40 -27.17 17.26
N SER A 82 -7.14 -27.40 17.61
CA SER A 82 -6.67 -27.51 19.00
C SER A 82 -6.27 -26.12 19.47
N ASN A 83 -7.26 -25.37 19.94
CA ASN A 83 -7.01 -24.14 20.70
C ASN A 83 -6.63 -24.53 22.15
N PRO A 84 -5.62 -23.90 22.78
CA PRO A 84 -5.46 -23.98 24.23
C PRO A 84 -6.64 -23.32 24.97
#